data_AF-A0A0B4HSN2-F1
#
_entry.id   AF-A0A0B4HSN2-F1
#
_cell.length_a   1.000
_cell.length_b   1.000
_cell.length_c   1.000
_cell.angle_alpha   90.00
_cell.angle_beta   90.00
_cell.angle_gamma   90.00
#
_symmetry.space_group_name_H-M   'P 1'
#
loop_
_entity.id
_entity.type
_entity.pdbx_description
1 polymer ?
#
loop_
_entity_poly.entity_id
_entity_poly.type
_entity_poly.pdbx_seq_one_letter_code
_entity_poly.pdbx_strand_id
1 'polypeptide(L)'
;MFVSRLLKEIGICLDSKTIQIQCDNQQIIKLVIKEVGLLQTKLRHVNIHDHWIRQETEKGTISVNYVPTGEMVADGLTKALSSQPFKVFIDRLGLVDIEGKLRQRTLEEMDTEALQERLELLEL
;
A
#
# COMPACT_ATOMS: atom_id res chain seq x y z
N MET A 1 14.36 6.61 0.62
CA MET A 1 15.25 6.75 1.80
C MET A 1 14.68 6.13 3.07
N PHE A 2 13.53 6.58 3.60
CA PHE A 2 12.85 5.89 4.71
C PHE A 2 12.09 4.65 4.23
N VAL A 3 11.25 4.78 3.20
CA VAL A 3 10.46 3.68 2.64
C VAL A 3 11.33 2.47 2.26
N SER A 4 12.46 2.69 1.59
CA SER A 4 13.39 1.60 1.26
C SER A 4 13.98 0.90 2.49
N ARG A 5 14.23 1.62 3.60
CA ARG A 5 14.68 1.00 4.86
C ARG A 5 13.56 0.21 5.50
N LEU A 6 12.35 0.79 5.58
CA LEU A 6 11.17 0.14 6.12
C LEU A 6 10.87 -1.16 5.35
N LEU A 7 10.84 -1.10 4.01
CA LEU A 7 10.64 -2.27 3.15
C LEU A 7 11.68 -3.36 3.46
N LYS A 8 12.95 -2.98 3.60
CA LYS A 8 14.01 -3.92 3.97
C LYS A 8 13.82 -4.51 5.38
N GLU A 9 13.38 -3.71 6.35
CA GLU A 9 13.12 -4.16 7.73
C GLU A 9 11.94 -5.15 7.79
N ILE A 10 10.91 -4.97 6.98
CA ILE A 10 9.78 -5.91 6.88
C ILE A 10 10.06 -7.08 5.91
N GLY A 11 11.31 -7.23 5.44
CA GLY A 11 11.73 -8.37 4.61
C GLY A 11 11.40 -8.26 3.13
N ILE A 12 11.01 -7.07 2.64
CA ILE A 12 10.73 -6.82 1.22
C ILE A 12 11.98 -6.29 0.53
N CYS A 13 12.49 -7.07 -0.42
CA CYS A 13 13.60 -6.68 -1.29
C CYS A 13 13.04 -6.12 -2.61
N LEU A 14 13.48 -4.91 -2.98
CA LEU A 14 13.19 -4.33 -4.28
C LEU A 14 14.20 -4.85 -5.32
N ASP A 15 13.72 -5.17 -6.53
CA ASP A 15 14.56 -5.64 -7.64
C ASP A 15 15.55 -4.59 -8.13
N SER A 16 15.24 -3.31 -7.90
CA SER A 16 16.07 -2.18 -8.30
C SER A 16 16.38 -1.29 -7.10
N LYS A 17 17.56 -0.67 -7.15
CA LYS A 17 17.95 0.40 -6.22
C LYS A 17 17.14 1.69 -6.45
N THR A 18 16.64 1.89 -7.66
CA THR A 18 15.77 3.02 -8.01
C THR A 18 14.34 2.71 -7.58
N ILE A 19 13.76 3.58 -6.76
CA ILE A 19 12.38 3.44 -6.30
C ILE A 19 11.45 3.93 -7.40
N GLN A 20 10.61 3.03 -7.91
CA GLN A 20 9.59 3.36 -8.90
C GLN A 20 8.32 3.82 -8.19
N ILE A 21 7.89 5.05 -8.45
CA ILE A 21 6.65 5.62 -7.92
C ILE A 21 5.66 5.75 -9.08
N GLN A 22 4.50 5.12 -8.94
CA GLN A 22 3.38 5.31 -9.86
C GLN A 22 2.52 6.48 -9.39
N CYS A 23 2.09 7.34 -10.31
CA CYS A 23 1.24 8.50 -10.02
C CYS A 23 0.25 8.74 -11.16
N ASP A 24 -0.99 9.09 -10.84
CA ASP A 24 -2.01 9.44 -11.83
C ASP A 24 -2.13 10.96 -12.04
N ASN A 25 -1.59 11.76 -11.13
CA ASN A 25 -1.60 13.21 -11.24
C ASN A 25 -0.50 13.71 -12.18
N GLN A 26 -0.86 13.87 -13.45
CA GLN A 26 0.05 14.38 -14.49
C GLN A 26 0.64 15.76 -14.18
N GLN A 27 -0.01 16.59 -13.36
CA GLN A 27 0.55 17.89 -12.96
C GLN A 27 1.76 17.70 -12.06
N ILE A 28 1.67 16.79 -11.08
CA ILE A 28 2.78 16.43 -10.18
C ILE A 28 3.92 15.78 -10.98
N ILE A 29 3.60 14.90 -11.92
CA ILE A 29 4.63 14.27 -12.78
C ILE A 29 5.38 15.34 -13.59
N LYS A 30 4.66 16.31 -14.17
CA LYS A 30 5.30 17.42 -14.89
C LYS A 30 6.15 18.28 -13.96
N LEU A 31 5.70 18.51 -12.73
CA LEU A 31 6.46 19.21 -11.69
C LEU A 31 7.78 18.51 -11.35
N VAL A 32 7.78 17.18 -11.31
CA VAL A 32 8.95 16.37 -10.96
C VAL A 32 9.91 16.21 -12.13
N ILE A 33 9.39 15.96 -13.34
CA ILE A 33 10.18 15.55 -14.51
C ILE A 33 10.59 16.74 -15.40
N LYS A 34 9.73 17.75 -15.56
CA LYS A 34 10.01 18.86 -16.46
C LYS A 34 10.58 20.06 -15.71
N GLU A 35 11.59 20.69 -16.30
CA GLU A 35 11.99 22.08 -16.05
C GLU A 35 10.88 23.06 -16.46
N VAL A 36 9.66 22.90 -15.96
CA VAL A 36 8.67 23.97 -16.08
C VAL A 36 9.11 25.05 -15.11
N GLY A 37 9.44 26.21 -15.67
CA GLY A 37 9.92 27.39 -14.95
C GLY A 37 9.19 27.58 -13.64
N LEU A 38 9.98 27.72 -12.58
CA LEU A 38 9.63 28.07 -11.20
C LEU A 38 8.11 28.12 -10.98
N LEU A 39 7.48 26.98 -10.68
CA LEU A 39 6.13 26.98 -10.16
C LEU A 39 6.17 27.71 -8.80
N GLN A 40 5.94 29.01 -8.84
CA GLN A 40 5.82 29.88 -7.67
C GLN A 40 4.48 29.59 -7.00
N THR A 41 4.39 28.44 -6.34
CA THR A 41 3.32 28.21 -5.38
C THR A 41 3.66 29.05 -4.14
N LYS A 42 2.67 29.78 -3.60
CA LYS A 42 2.84 30.54 -2.35
C LYS A 42 2.90 29.63 -1.10
N LEU A 43 2.76 28.32 -1.29
CA LEU A 43 2.73 27.32 -0.23
C LEU A 43 4.13 26.73 -0.03
N ARG A 44 4.81 27.17 1.03
CA ARG A 44 6.18 26.76 1.37
C ARG A 44 6.37 25.24 1.44
N HIS A 45 5.37 24.50 1.89
CA HIS A 45 5.44 23.04 2.03
C HIS A 45 5.51 22.31 0.67
N VAL A 46 4.73 22.76 -0.31
CA VAL A 46 4.72 22.19 -1.66
C VAL A 46 6.08 22.36 -2.32
N ASN A 47 6.66 23.57 -2.18
CA ASN A 47 7.95 23.89 -2.78
C ASN A 47 9.11 22.99 -2.30
N ILE A 48 9.18 22.71 -0.99
CA ILE A 48 10.26 21.88 -0.41
C ILE A 48 10.15 20.42 -0.88
N HIS A 49 8.93 19.85 -0.88
CA HIS A 49 8.73 18.46 -1.30
C HIS A 49 8.98 18.28 -2.79
N ASP A 50 8.52 19.21 -3.63
CA ASP A 50 8.76 19.17 -5.07
C ASP A 50 10.25 19.26 -5.40
N HIS A 51 10.99 20.17 -4.74
CA HIS A 51 12.44 20.28 -4.92
C HIS A 51 13.17 19.01 -4.51
N TRP A 52 12.80 18.42 -3.37
CA TRP A 52 13.44 17.20 -2.88
C TRP A 52 13.17 16.02 -3.82
N ILE A 53 11.92 15.80 -4.23
CA ILE A 53 11.57 14.72 -5.17
C ILE A 53 12.31 14.91 -6.50
N ARG A 54 12.40 16.15 -7.00
CA ARG A 54 13.14 16.45 -8.23
C ARG A 54 14.62 16.10 -8.10
N GLN A 55 15.29 16.55 -7.03
CA GLN A 55 16.70 16.22 -6.78
C GLN A 55 16.94 14.71 -6.72
N GLU A 56 16.05 13.95 -6.06
CA GLU A 56 16.19 12.49 -5.98
C GLU A 56 15.87 11.79 -7.31
N THR A 57 15.04 12.41 -8.16
CA THR A 57 14.77 11.93 -9.52
C THR A 57 15.96 12.19 -10.44
N GLU A 58 16.58 13.38 -10.36
CA GLU A 58 17.80 13.73 -11.09
C GLU A 58 18.99 12.85 -10.71
N LYS A 59 19.11 12.46 -9.43
CA LYS A 59 20.10 11.48 -8.96
C LYS A 59 19.82 10.04 -9.39
N GLY A 60 18.64 9.77 -9.93
CA GLY A 60 18.20 8.40 -10.28
C GLY A 60 17.82 7.52 -9.09
N THR A 61 17.70 8.09 -7.88
CA THR A 61 17.23 7.37 -6.69
C THR A 61 15.74 7.02 -6.81
N ILE A 62 14.97 7.91 -7.43
CA ILE A 62 13.52 7.78 -7.63
C ILE A 62 13.21 7.94 -9.12
N SER A 63 12.23 7.19 -9.60
CA SER A 63 11.64 7.39 -10.92
C SER A 63 10.13 7.47 -10.79
N VAL A 64 9.50 8.47 -11.39
CA VAL A 64 8.05 8.66 -11.32
C VAL A 64 7.43 8.33 -12.67
N ASN A 65 6.47 7.40 -12.70
CA ASN A 65 5.77 6.96 -13.90
C ASN A 65 4.29 7.29 -13.81
N TYR A 66 3.70 7.66 -14.95
CA TYR A 66 2.27 7.86 -15.05
C TYR A 66 1.51 6.54 -15.04
N VAL A 67 0.39 6.50 -14.31
CA VAL A 67 -0.62 5.45 -14.39
C VAL A 67 -2.00 6.09 -14.55
N PRO A 68 -2.91 5.55 -15.38
CA PRO A 68 -4.28 6.05 -15.45
C PRO A 68 -4.99 5.96 -14.08
N THR A 69 -5.84 6.92 -13.74
CA THR A 69 -6.57 6.94 -12.46
C THR A 69 -7.37 5.66 -12.22
N GLY A 70 -7.98 5.09 -13.27
CA GLY A 70 -8.71 3.81 -13.16
C GLY A 70 -7.83 2.59 -12.84
N GLU A 71 -6.51 2.73 -12.97
CA GLU A 71 -5.53 1.68 -12.69
C GLU A 71 -4.69 1.95 -11.43
N MET A 72 -4.87 3.12 -10.80
CA MET A 72 -4.12 3.53 -9.61
C MET A 72 -4.56 2.72 -8.38
N VAL A 73 -3.82 1.65 -8.06
CA VAL A 73 -4.15 0.74 -6.95
C VAL A 73 -4.24 1.47 -5.59
N ALA A 74 -3.44 2.52 -5.40
CA ALA A 74 -3.45 3.31 -4.17
C ALA A 74 -4.79 4.03 -3.89
N ASP A 75 -5.63 4.22 -4.92
CA ASP A 75 -6.96 4.79 -4.74
C ASP A 75 -7.83 3.91 -3.85
N GLY A 76 -7.65 2.59 -3.88
CA GLY A 76 -8.38 1.67 -2.99
C GLY A 76 -8.02 1.82 -1.52
N LEU A 77 -6.85 2.39 -1.21
CA LEU A 77 -6.41 2.67 0.16
C LEU A 77 -6.78 4.08 0.65
N THR A 78 -7.13 4.99 -0.26
CA THR A 78 -7.26 6.42 0.05
C THR A 78 -8.64 7.01 -0.26
N LYS A 79 -9.46 6.32 -1.07
CA LYS A 79 -10.76 6.80 -1.52
C LYS A 79 -11.84 5.75 -1.23
N ALA A 80 -13.06 6.22 -1.03
CA ALA A 80 -14.24 5.35 -1.08
C ALA A 80 -14.55 5.03 -2.55
N LEU A 81 -14.21 3.82 -2.99
CA LEU A 81 -14.46 3.36 -4.35
C LEU A 81 -15.90 2.83 -4.50
N SER A 82 -16.46 2.97 -5.70
CA SER A 82 -17.70 2.28 -6.06
C SER A 82 -17.45 0.78 -6.18
N SER A 83 -18.53 -0.03 -6.17
CA SER A 83 -18.44 -1.49 -6.05
C SER A 83 -17.51 -2.15 -7.07
N GLN A 84 -17.51 -1.67 -8.31
CA GLN A 84 -16.72 -2.28 -9.39
C GLN A 84 -15.20 -2.02 -9.23
N PRO A 85 -14.72 -0.77 -9.11
CA PRO A 85 -13.31 -0.50 -8.80
C PRO A 85 -12.84 -1.11 -7.48
N PHE A 86 -13.71 -1.16 -6.46
CA PHE A 86 -13.39 -1.81 -5.19
C PHE A 86 -13.13 -3.30 -5.38
N LYS A 87 -13.98 -4.01 -6.13
CA LYS A 87 -13.78 -5.43 -6.42
C LYS A 87 -12.42 -5.68 -7.11
N VAL A 88 -12.10 -4.88 -8.13
CA VAL A 88 -10.80 -4.95 -8.81
C VAL A 88 -9.64 -4.69 -7.84
N PHE A 89 -9.79 -3.75 -6.91
CA PHE A 89 -8.77 -3.48 -5.89
C PHE A 89 -8.56 -4.66 -4.93
N ILE A 90 -9.63 -5.27 -4.44
CA ILE A 90 -9.60 -6.48 -3.58
C ILE A 90 -8.91 -7.64 -4.31
N ASP A 91 -9.27 -7.86 -5.58
CA ASP A 91 -8.65 -8.88 -6.43
C ASP A 91 -7.13 -8.61 -6.60
N ARG A 92 -6.73 -7.36 -6.82
CA ARG A 92 -5.30 -6.97 -6.94
C ARG A 92 -4.51 -7.12 -5.65
N LEU A 93 -5.14 -6.95 -4.49
CA LEU A 93 -4.51 -7.21 -3.19
C LEU A 93 -4.32 -8.70 -2.92
N GLY A 94 -4.98 -9.58 -3.67
CA GLY A 94 -4.96 -11.03 -3.42
C GLY A 94 -5.75 -11.41 -2.17
N LEU A 95 -6.73 -10.59 -1.78
CA LEU A 95 -7.61 -10.93 -0.66
C LEU A 95 -8.52 -12.09 -1.06
N VAL A 96 -8.67 -13.03 -0.15
CA VAL A 96 -9.49 -14.21 -0.33
C VAL A 96 -10.55 -14.27 0.75
N ASP A 97 -11.69 -14.86 0.40
CA ASP A 97 -12.70 -15.17 1.40
C ASP A 97 -12.18 -16.24 2.37
N ILE A 98 -12.20 -15.92 3.65
CA ILE A 98 -11.75 -16.78 4.74
C ILE A 98 -12.89 -17.22 5.64
N GLU A 99 -14.16 -16.96 5.27
CA GLU A 99 -15.31 -17.29 6.12
C GLU A 99 -15.29 -18.77 6.56
N GLY A 100 -14.98 -19.69 5.64
CA GLY A 100 -14.84 -21.12 5.96
C GLY A 100 -13.74 -21.42 6.97
N LYS A 101 -12.58 -20.73 6.87
CA LYS A 101 -11.47 -20.89 7.82
C LYS A 101 -11.80 -20.34 9.20
N LEU A 102 -12.55 -19.24 9.24
CA LEU A 102 -13.02 -18.65 10.49
C LEU A 102 -14.02 -19.58 11.18
N ARG A 103 -15.00 -20.12 10.44
CA ARG A 103 -15.96 -21.09 10.98
C ARG A 103 -15.28 -22.36 11.50
N GLN A 104 -14.31 -22.90 10.75
CA GLN A 104 -13.55 -24.07 11.18
C GLN A 104 -12.80 -23.81 12.50
N ARG A 105 -12.14 -22.65 12.62
CA ARG A 105 -11.44 -22.26 13.84
C ARG A 105 -12.39 -22.15 15.04
N THR A 106 -13.58 -21.58 14.86
CA THR A 106 -14.57 -21.48 15.94
C THR A 106 -15.06 -22.86 16.39
N LEU A 107 -15.26 -23.79 15.46
CA LEU A 107 -15.63 -25.17 15.80
C LEU A 107 -14.51 -25.90 16.56
N GLU A 108 -13.26 -25.73 16.13
CA GLU A 108 -12.08 -26.30 16.80
C GLU A 108 -11.92 -25.73 18.22
N GLU A 109 -12.11 -24.42 18.42
CA GLU A 109 -12.06 -23.76 19.73
C GLU A 109 -13.18 -24.28 20.66
N MET A 110 -14.41 -24.43 20.17
CA MET A 110 -15.53 -25.00 20.93
C MET A 110 -15.30 -26.47 21.32
N ASP A 111 -14.78 -27.29 20.40
CA ASP A 111 -14.47 -28.69 20.68
C ASP A 111 -13.37 -28.82 21.74
N THR A 112 -12.36 -27.94 21.71
CA THR A 112 -11.33 -27.92 22.75
C THR A 112 -11.89 -27.52 24.12
N GLU A 113 -12.73 -26.49 24.19
CA GLU A 113 -13.36 -26.08 25.46
C GLU A 113 -14.24 -27.20 26.04
N ALA A 114 -15.04 -27.86 25.19
CA ALA A 114 -15.90 -28.97 25.62
C ALA A 114 -15.11 -30.21 26.10
N LEU A 115 -13.95 -30.48 25.50
CA LEU A 115 -13.06 -31.54 25.96
C LEU A 115 -12.40 -31.19 27.29
N GLN A 116 -12.05 -29.92 27.48
CA GLN A 116 -11.42 -29.41 28.70
C GLN A 116 -12.40 -29.49 29.88
N GLU A 117 -13.65 -29.09 29.67
CA GLU A 117 -14.72 -29.18 30.68
C GLU A 117 -15.02 -30.64 31.08
N ARG A 118 -14.99 -31.57 30.11
CA ARG A 118 -15.13 -33.02 30.41
C ARG A 118 -13.93 -33.61 31.14
N LEU A 119 -12.72 -33.11 30.88
CA LEU A 119 -11.52 -33.56 31.59
C LEU A 119 -11.58 -33.11 33.06
N GLU A 120 -11.98 -31.87 33.33
CA GLU A 120 -12.14 -31.33 34.69
C GLU A 120 -13.17 -32.13 35.51
N LEU A 121 -14.23 -32.63 34.87
CA LEU A 121 -15.23 -33.48 35.51
C LEU A 121 -14.74 -34.91 35.83
N LEU A 122 -13.67 -35.39 35.17
CA LEU A 122 -13.07 -36.71 35.40
C LEU A 122 -11.92 -36.68 36.41
N GLU A 123 -11.37 -35.51 36.71
CA GLU A 123 -10.30 -35.31 37.71
C GLU A 123 -10.84 -35.08 39.15
N LEU A 124 -12.17 -35.22 39.36
CA LEU A 124 -12.88 -35.23 40.65
C LEU A 124 -13.23 -36.66 41.10
#